data_AF-A0A1G7ZIM6-F1
#
_entry.id   AF-A0A1G7ZIM6-F1
#
_cell.length_a   1.000
_cell.length_b   1.000
_cell.length_c   1.000
_cell.angle_alpha   90.00
_cell.angle_beta   90.00
_cell.angle_gamma   90.00
#
_symmetry.space_group_name_H-M   'P 1'
#
loop_
_entity.id
_entity.type
_entity.pdbx_description
1 polymer ?
#
loop_
_entity_poly.entity_id
_entity_poly.type
_entity_poly.pdbx_seq_one_letter_code
_entity_poly.pdbx_strand_id
1 'polypeptide(L)' 'MAVQTRYRVIVRCPKCGEKYILRGRYNSKGELETGFKQCVCGNDSNLHIDVTPE' A
#
# COMPACT_ATOMS: atom_id res chain seq x y z
N MET A 1 2.44 -5.61 24.63
CA MET A 1 1.49 -4.87 23.77
C MET A 1 2.14 -4.67 22.42
N ALA A 2 1.81 -5.48 21.42
CA ALA A 2 2.31 -5.25 20.06
C ALA A 2 1.50 -4.08 19.49
N VAL A 3 2.08 -2.89 19.51
CA VAL A 3 1.55 -1.73 18.79
C VAL A 3 1.64 -2.11 17.31
N GLN A 4 0.55 -2.63 16.75
CA GLN A 4 0.44 -2.79 15.30
C GLN A 4 0.38 -1.40 14.71
N THR A 5 1.57 -0.82 14.52
CA THR A 5 1.74 0.49 13.91
C THR A 5 1.00 0.44 12.58
N ARG A 6 -0.04 1.25 12.47
CA ARG A 6 -0.84 1.32 11.26
C ARG A 6 -0.11 2.24 10.31
N TYR A 7 -0.02 1.82 9.07
CA TYR A 7 0.63 2.61 8.03
C TYR A 7 -0.43 3.01 7.02
N ARG A 8 -0.44 4.28 6.69
CA ARG A 8 -1.20 4.76 5.56
C ARG A 8 -0.39 4.48 4.31
N VAL A 9 -0.98 3.74 3.38
CA VAL A 9 -0.36 3.40 2.11
C VAL A 9 -1.14 4.03 0.98
N ILE A 10 -0.51 4.92 0.22
CA ILE A 10 -1.12 5.61 -0.90
C ILE A 10 -0.49 5.06 -2.17
N VAL A 11 -1.27 4.33 -2.97
CA VAL A 11 -0.82 3.80 -4.25
C VAL A 11 -1.39 4.67 -5.36
N ARG A 12 -0.54 5.14 -6.28
CA ARG A 12 -0.94 5.91 -7.45
C ARG A 12 -0.48 5.20 -8.71
N CYS A 13 -1.41 4.98 -9.63
CA CYS A 13 -1.11 4.38 -10.91
C CYS A 13 -0.84 5.48 -11.95
N PRO A 14 0.38 5.60 -12.51
CA PRO A 14 0.66 6.57 -13.56
C PRO A 14 0.04 6.19 -14.92
N LYS A 15 -0.41 4.93 -15.09
CA LYS A 15 -0.99 4.44 -16.35
C LYS A 15 -2.44 4.88 -16.54
N CYS A 16 -3.27 4.79 -15.49
CA CYS A 16 -4.68 5.21 -15.52
C CYS A 16 -4.97 6.46 -14.69
N GLY A 17 -4.10 6.83 -13.75
CA GLY A 17 -4.32 7.94 -12.82
C GLY A 17 -5.06 7.57 -11.54
N GLU A 18 -5.44 6.29 -11.34
CA GLU A 18 -6.12 5.88 -10.10
C GLU A 18 -5.23 6.08 -8.87
N LYS A 19 -5.87 6.52 -7.79
CA LYS A 19 -5.29 6.65 -6.46
C LYS A 19 -6.03 5.76 -5.47
N TYR A 20 -5.30 4.85 -4.83
CA TYR A 20 -5.78 3.99 -3.76
C TYR A 20 -5.20 4.47 -2.44
N ILE A 21 -6.04 4.56 -1.42
CA ILE A 21 -5.62 4.85 -0.05
C ILE A 21 -5.97 3.63 0.78
N LEU A 22 -4.93 2.92 1.19
CA LEU A 22 -5.01 1.67 1.91
C LEU A 22 -4.40 1.84 3.30
N ARG A 23 -4.73 0.90 4.17
CA ARG A 23 -4.15 0.83 5.51
C ARG A 23 -3.37 -0.46 5.57
N GLY A 24 -2.05 -0.34 5.68
CA GLY A 24 -1.16 -1.46 5.85
C GLY A 24 -0.85 -1.71 7.33
N ARG A 25 -0.49 -2.93 7.65
CA ARG A 25 0.07 -3.31 8.95
C ARG A 25 1.36 -4.07 8.74
N TYR A 26 2.32 -3.89 9.64
CA TYR A 26 3.48 -4.76 9.68
C TYR A 26 3.12 -6.05 10.40
N ASN A 27 3.40 -7.18 9.78
CA ASN A 27 3.28 -8.48 10.43
C ASN A 27 4.41 -8.66 11.47
N SER A 28 4.34 -9.74 12.26
CA SER A 28 5.37 -10.06 13.25
C SER A 28 6.75 -10.37 12.63
N LYS A 29 6.84 -10.51 11.30
CA LYS A 29 8.09 -10.70 10.55
C LYS A 29 8.66 -9.38 10.00
N GLY A 30 7.97 -8.25 10.20
CA GLY A 30 8.39 -6.95 9.68
C GLY A 30 8.02 -6.71 8.22
N GLU A 31 7.08 -7.48 7.64
CA GLU A 31 6.59 -7.25 6.28
C GLU A 31 5.31 -6.40 6.32
N LEU A 32 5.23 -5.41 5.43
CA LEU A 32 4.07 -4.53 5.28
C LEU A 32 2.98 -5.22 4.44
N GLU A 33 1.94 -5.72 5.11
CA GLU A 33 0.76 -6.25 4.44
C GLU A 33 -0.24 -5.13 4.15
N THR A 34 -0.44 -4.82 2.86
CA THR A 34 -1.39 -3.80 2.38
C THR A 34 -2.58 -4.39 1.63
N GLY A 35 -2.49 -5.67 1.21
CA GLY A 35 -3.50 -6.35 0.39
C GLY A 35 -3.57 -5.87 -1.07
N PHE A 36 -2.72 -4.92 -1.48
CA PHE A 36 -2.71 -4.42 -2.85
C PHE A 36 -1.96 -5.38 -3.78
N LYS A 37 -2.66 -5.95 -4.77
CA LYS A 37 -2.08 -6.87 -5.76
C LYS A 37 -1.77 -6.19 -7.11
N GLN A 38 -2.71 -5.42 -7.63
CA GLN A 38 -2.59 -4.75 -8.93
C GLN A 38 -3.60 -3.62 -9.04
N CYS A 39 -3.33 -2.65 -9.91
CA CYS A 39 -4.31 -1.64 -10.29
C CYS A 39 -5.38 -2.24 -11.21
N VAL A 40 -6.59 -1.69 -11.19
CA VAL A 40 -7.73 -2.19 -11.99
C VAL A 40 -7.53 -2.05 -13.50
N CYS A 41 -6.64 -1.15 -13.94
CA CYS A 41 -6.25 -1.04 -15.35
C CYS A 41 -5.29 -2.16 -15.82
N GLY A 42 -4.99 -3.14 -14.96
CA GLY A 42 -4.03 -4.20 -15.24
C GLY A 42 -2.58 -3.74 -15.13
N ASN A 43 -2.31 -2.65 -14.42
CA ASN A 43 -0.96 -2.19 -14.12
C ASN A 43 -0.50 -2.79 -12.79
N ASP A 44 0.40 -3.75 -12.85
CA ASP A 44 1.11 -4.35 -11.71
C ASP A 44 2.50 -3.74 -11.49
N SER A 45 3.02 -3.04 -12.49
CA SER A 45 4.38 -2.52 -12.54
C SER A 45 4.37 -0.99 -12.57
N ASN A 46 5.44 -0.33 -12.09
CA ASN A 46 5.57 1.12 -12.11
C ASN A 46 4.45 1.87 -11.34
N LEU A 47 4.02 1.34 -10.20
CA LEU A 47 3.06 1.98 -9.30
C LEU A 47 3.81 2.85 -8.30
N HIS A 48 3.32 4.06 -8.05
CA HIS A 48 3.91 4.95 -7.07
C HIS A 48 3.28 4.69 -5.70
N ILE A 49 4.03 4.09 -4.78
CA ILE A 49 3.56 3.65 -3.47
C ILE A 49 4.20 4.54 -2.41
N ASP A 50 3.38 5.25 -1.65
CA ASP A 50 3.80 6.14 -0.57
C ASP A 50 3.33 5.56 0.76
N VAL A 51 4.26 5.34 1.70
CA VAL A 51 3.97 4.70 2.99
C VAL A 51 4.29 5.70 4.10
N THR A 52 3.29 6.06 4.89
CA THR A 52 3.44 6.99 6.02
C THR A 52 2.98 6.30 7.30
N PRO A 53 3.80 6.27 8.37
CA PRO A 53 3.33 5.84 9.70
C PRO A 53 2.24 6.80 10.20
N GLU A 54 1.15 6.24 10.76
CA GLU A 54 0.05 6.99 11.38
C GLU A 54 0.32 7.25 12.87
#